data_AF-A0A090CZ62-F1
#
_entry.id   AF-A0A090CZ62-F1
#
_cell.length_a   1.000
_cell.length_b   1.000
_cell.length_c   1.000
_cell.angle_alpha   90.00
_cell.angle_beta   90.00
_cell.angle_gamma   90.00
#
_symmetry.space_group_name_H-M   'P 1'
#
loop_
_entity.id
_entity.type
_entity.pdbx_description
1 polymer ?
#
loop_
_entity_poly.entity_id
_entity_poly.type
_entity_poly.pdbx_seq_one_letter_code
_entity_poly.pdbx_strand_id
1 'polypeptide(L)'
;MAKTNFTKVEGFLDEGMRQIALNKLLDEADKAQGKPVKKKTNLTNEQKELLRYIETNLSRLKEVDPKIFTKLKVKKSSVDKLLKNTQSLQEVDWKHLSGLKKKIDSLLIEYFPKKSNEEQIESEQLRHTKKRFNVNEKWLPLK
;
A
#
# COMPACT_ATOMS: atom_id res chain seq x y z
N MET A 1 -14.48 23.85 26.80
CA MET A 1 -14.50 24.56 25.51
C MET A 1 -13.10 25.10 25.24
N ALA A 2 -12.41 24.59 24.23
CA ALA A 2 -11.08 25.08 23.86
C ALA A 2 -11.23 26.46 23.20
N LYS A 3 -10.64 27.51 23.80
CA LYS A 3 -10.61 28.85 23.20
C LYS A 3 -9.57 28.85 22.10
N THR A 4 -10.00 28.98 20.85
CA THR A 4 -9.09 29.14 19.70
C THR A 4 -8.38 30.48 19.80
N ASN A 5 -7.04 30.46 19.77
CA ASN A 5 -6.22 31.67 19.76
C ASN A 5 -6.14 32.21 18.32
N PHE A 6 -7.04 33.14 17.99
CA PHE A 6 -7.20 33.68 16.63
C PHE A 6 -5.90 34.29 16.08
N THR A 7 -5.10 34.95 16.91
CA THR A 7 -3.80 35.52 16.52
C THR A 7 -2.80 34.47 16.02
N LYS A 8 -2.83 33.25 16.59
CA LYS A 8 -1.98 32.16 16.09
C LYS A 8 -2.47 31.64 14.74
N VAL A 9 -3.79 31.57 14.56
CA VAL A 9 -4.41 31.11 13.31
C VAL A 9 -4.09 32.09 12.18
N GLU A 10 -4.17 33.40 12.44
CA GLU A 10 -3.79 34.45 11.49
C GLU A 10 -2.30 34.36 11.12
N GLY A 11 -1.41 34.16 12.10
CA GLY A 11 0.02 33.96 11.83
C GLY A 11 0.30 32.76 10.92
N PHE A 12 -0.39 31.62 11.15
CA PHE A 12 -0.26 30.45 10.27
C PHE A 12 -0.81 30.69 8.86
N LEU A 13 -1.88 31.47 8.73
CA LEU A 13 -2.45 31.84 7.42
C LEU A 13 -1.50 32.74 6.64
N ASP A 14 -0.93 33.77 7.27
CA ASP A 14 0.03 34.66 6.62
C ASP A 14 1.31 33.92 6.19
N GLU A 15 1.79 33.02 7.05
CA GLU A 15 2.97 32.21 6.74
C GLU A 15 2.69 31.21 5.61
N GLY A 16 1.50 30.60 5.60
CA GLY A 16 1.04 29.76 4.51
C GLY A 16 0.93 30.52 3.18
N MET A 17 0.36 31.73 3.20
CA MET A 17 0.25 32.59 2.02
C MET A 17 1.62 33.02 1.50
N ARG A 18 2.56 33.36 2.39
CA ARG A 18 3.95 33.65 2.02
C ARG A 18 4.62 32.46 1.36
N GLN A 19 4.49 31.25 1.92
CA GLN A 19 5.09 30.05 1.32
C GLN A 19 4.52 29.75 -0.07
N ILE A 20 3.21 29.93 -0.27
CA ILE A 20 2.56 29.76 -1.58
C ILE A 20 3.13 30.76 -2.59
N ALA A 21 3.24 32.04 -2.20
CA ALA A 21 3.79 33.08 -3.07
C ALA A 21 5.25 32.81 -3.45
N LEU A 22 6.06 32.36 -2.48
CA LEU A 22 7.48 32.03 -2.69
C LEU A 22 7.65 30.84 -3.65
N ASN A 23 6.85 29.78 -3.47
CA ASN A 23 6.85 28.64 -4.37
C ASN A 23 6.44 29.04 -5.80
N LYS A 24 5.44 29.93 -5.94
CA LYS A 24 5.01 30.43 -7.24
C LYS A 24 6.11 31.22 -7.96
N LEU A 25 6.82 32.09 -7.23
CA LEU A 25 7.96 32.84 -7.75
C LEU A 25 9.12 31.93 -8.16
N LEU A 26 9.40 30.88 -7.38
CA LEU A 26 10.40 29.88 -7.73
C LEU A 26 10.02 29.12 -9.01
N ASP A 27 8.76 28.70 -9.13
CA ASP A 27 8.25 28.03 -10.34
C ASP A 27 8.32 28.94 -11.58
N GLU A 28 8.05 30.24 -11.44
CA GLU A 28 8.16 31.22 -12.52
C GLU A 28 9.63 31.50 -12.90
N ALA A 29 10.53 31.57 -11.92
CA ALA A 29 11.96 31.71 -12.15
C ALA A 29 12.56 30.49 -12.87
N ASP A 30 12.17 29.27 -12.46
CA ASP A 30 12.60 28.03 -13.11
C ASP A 30 12.08 27.95 -14.56
N LYS A 31 10.85 28.39 -14.83
CA LYS A 31 10.31 28.52 -16.19
C LYS A 31 11.10 29.52 -17.04
N ALA A 32 11.46 30.68 -16.48
CA ALA A 32 12.22 31.71 -17.19
C ALA A 32 13.66 31.26 -17.49
N GLN A 33 14.26 30.42 -16.65
CA GLN A 33 15.60 29.85 -16.87
C GLN A 33 15.61 28.65 -17.84
N GLY A 34 14.46 28.25 -18.39
CA GLY A 34 14.38 27.08 -19.27
C GLY A 34 14.71 25.76 -18.58
N LYS A 35 14.76 25.74 -17.24
CA LYS A 35 14.93 24.50 -16.48
C LYS A 35 13.63 23.70 -16.61
N PRO A 36 13.70 22.38 -16.87
CA PRO A 36 12.50 21.56 -16.89
C PRO A 36 11.87 21.60 -15.51
N VAL A 37 10.74 22.29 -15.40
CA VAL A 37 9.88 22.25 -14.21
C VAL A 37 9.63 20.78 -13.94
N LYS A 38 10.15 20.27 -12.81
CA LYS A 38 9.89 18.91 -12.35
C LYS A 38 8.41 18.84 -12.01
N LYS A 39 7.55 18.60 -13.01
CA LYS A 39 6.15 18.28 -12.78
C LYS A 39 6.14 17.05 -11.90
N LYS A 40 5.82 17.23 -10.61
CA LYS A 40 5.39 16.14 -9.75
C LYS A 40 4.08 15.65 -10.36
N THR A 41 4.17 14.71 -11.28
CA THR A 41 3.01 13.98 -11.77
C THR A 41 2.50 13.19 -10.57
N ASN A 42 1.47 13.73 -9.92
CA ASN A 42 0.77 13.01 -8.88
C ASN A 42 0.26 11.70 -9.49
N LEU A 43 0.69 10.56 -8.94
CA LEU A 43 0.22 9.25 -9.39
C LEU A 43 -1.31 9.22 -9.36
N THR A 44 -1.91 8.56 -10.36
CA THR A 44 -3.36 8.29 -10.37
C THR A 44 -3.72 7.36 -9.21
N ASN A 45 -4.98 7.35 -8.80
CA ASN A 45 -5.44 6.49 -7.70
C ASN A 45 -5.24 5.00 -8.03
N GLU A 46 -5.50 4.59 -9.28
CA GLU A 46 -5.27 3.22 -9.76
C GLU A 46 -3.80 2.79 -9.64
N GLN A 47 -2.87 3.70 -9.96
CA GLN A 47 -1.44 3.46 -9.84
C GLN A 47 -1.02 3.27 -8.38
N LYS A 48 -1.57 4.08 -7.46
CA LYS A 48 -1.33 3.96 -6.02
C LYS A 48 -1.87 2.65 -5.47
N GLU A 49 -3.06 2.25 -5.87
CA GLU A 49 -3.66 0.98 -5.48
C GLU A 49 -2.85 -0.21 -5.98
N LEU A 50 -2.38 -0.16 -7.23
CA LEU A 50 -1.54 -1.20 -7.80
C LEU A 50 -0.23 -1.35 -7.01
N LEU A 51 0.43 -0.25 -6.68
CA LEU A 51 1.67 -0.27 -5.89
C LEU A 51 1.44 -0.87 -4.51
N ARG A 52 0.40 -0.39 -3.80
CA ARG A 52 0.04 -0.89 -2.47
C ARG A 52 -0.29 -2.38 -2.50
N TYR A 53 -1.01 -2.81 -3.53
CA TYR A 53 -1.35 -4.22 -3.75
C TYR A 53 -0.10 -5.08 -3.89
N ILE A 54 0.82 -4.66 -4.76
CA ILE A 54 2.07 -5.39 -5.01
C ILE A 54 2.93 -5.43 -3.76
N GLU A 55 3.08 -4.32 -3.05
CA GLU A 55 3.86 -4.24 -1.82
C GLU A 55 3.31 -5.17 -0.72
N THR A 56 2.00 -5.08 -0.46
CA THR A 56 1.35 -5.88 0.61
C THR A 56 1.39 -7.38 0.31
N ASN A 57 1.17 -7.77 -0.94
CA ASN A 57 1.14 -9.19 -1.30
C ASN A 57 2.55 -9.77 -1.44
N LEU A 58 3.53 -9.00 -1.90
CA LEU A 58 4.92 -9.44 -1.89
C LEU A 58 5.47 -9.60 -0.47
N SER A 59 5.09 -8.72 0.47
CA SER A 59 5.51 -8.89 1.87
C SER A 59 4.93 -10.17 2.45
N ARG A 60 3.63 -10.42 2.26
CA ARG A 60 2.96 -11.66 2.68
C ARG A 60 3.58 -12.91 2.05
N LEU A 61 3.79 -12.91 0.74
CA LEU A 61 4.39 -14.07 0.05
C LEU A 61 5.83 -14.31 0.48
N LYS A 62 6.59 -13.27 0.82
CA LYS A 62 7.96 -13.38 1.32
C LYS A 62 8.02 -13.99 2.73
N GLU A 63 7.02 -13.74 3.57
CA GLU A 63 6.91 -14.38 4.89
C GLU A 63 6.69 -15.89 4.77
N VAL A 64 5.94 -16.33 3.74
CA VAL A 64 5.67 -17.75 3.50
C VAL A 64 6.83 -18.45 2.79
N ASP A 65 7.38 -17.83 1.74
CA ASP A 65 8.52 -18.38 0.98
C ASP A 65 9.58 -17.30 0.70
N PRO A 66 10.77 -17.38 1.34
CA PRO A 66 11.84 -16.42 1.11
C PRO A 66 12.39 -16.45 -0.34
N LYS A 67 12.14 -17.52 -1.10
CA LYS A 67 12.53 -17.68 -2.52
C LYS A 67 11.42 -17.27 -3.50
N ILE A 68 10.39 -16.52 -3.06
CA ILE A 68 9.30 -16.09 -3.95
C ILE A 68 9.79 -15.29 -5.18
N PHE A 69 10.86 -14.52 -5.04
CA PHE A 69 11.42 -13.71 -6.13
C PHE A 69 11.99 -14.57 -7.27
N THR A 70 12.52 -15.77 -6.97
CA THR A 70 12.97 -16.70 -8.01
C THR A 70 11.79 -17.34 -8.74
N LYS A 71 10.69 -17.64 -8.04
CA LYS A 71 9.45 -18.16 -8.64
C LYS A 71 8.77 -17.13 -9.55
N LEU A 72 8.75 -15.87 -9.13
CA LEU A 72 8.22 -14.75 -9.93
C LEU A 72 9.07 -14.44 -11.18
N LYS A 73 10.31 -14.96 -11.23
CA LYS A 73 11.34 -14.63 -12.22
C LYS A 73 11.67 -13.13 -12.26
N VAL A 74 11.66 -12.47 -11.11
CA VAL A 74 11.96 -11.03 -11.00
C VAL A 74 13.05 -10.80 -9.96
N LYS A 75 14.01 -9.93 -10.28
CA LYS A 75 15.03 -9.49 -9.32
C LYS A 75 14.37 -8.60 -8.26
N LYS A 76 14.57 -8.94 -6.98
CA LYS A 76 14.10 -8.14 -5.84
C LYS A 76 14.51 -6.67 -5.96
N SER A 77 15.77 -6.43 -6.33
CA SER A 77 16.31 -5.08 -6.53
C SER A 77 15.57 -4.26 -7.59
N SER A 78 15.04 -4.92 -8.62
CA SER A 78 14.27 -4.24 -9.67
C SER A 78 12.90 -3.83 -9.15
N VAL A 79 12.23 -4.72 -8.39
CA VAL A 79 10.94 -4.41 -7.77
C VAL A 79 11.08 -3.29 -6.73
N ASP A 80 12.10 -3.36 -5.88
CA ASP A 80 12.36 -2.34 -4.87
C ASP A 80 12.62 -0.96 -5.50
N LYS A 81 13.30 -0.91 -6.65
CA LYS A 81 13.52 0.34 -7.40
C LYS A 81 12.21 0.91 -7.95
N LEU A 82 11.35 0.05 -8.50
CA LEU A 82 10.04 0.46 -9.04
C LEU A 82 9.11 0.98 -7.94
N LEU A 83 9.14 0.35 -6.75
CA LEU A 83 8.33 0.77 -5.60
C LEU A 83 8.86 2.05 -4.93
N LYS A 84 10.17 2.28 -4.93
CA LYS A 84 10.78 3.46 -4.28
C LYS A 84 10.80 4.70 -5.17
N ASN A 85 10.95 4.53 -6.49
CA ASN A 85 11.04 5.65 -7.43
C ASN A 85 9.84 5.70 -8.37
N THR A 86 8.66 5.90 -7.78
CA THR A 86 7.39 5.83 -8.52
C THR A 86 7.15 7.02 -9.44
N GLN A 87 7.87 8.12 -9.23
CA GLN A 87 7.73 9.36 -10.00
C GLN A 87 8.45 9.32 -11.35
N SER A 88 9.41 8.40 -11.54
CA SER A 88 10.13 8.24 -12.81
C SER A 88 9.62 7.06 -13.65
N LEU A 89 8.52 6.43 -13.25
CA LEU A 89 7.97 5.26 -13.95
C LEU A 89 7.37 5.67 -15.30
N GLN A 90 7.81 5.02 -16.37
CA GLN A 90 7.21 5.15 -17.69
C GLN A 90 6.01 4.19 -17.84
N GLU A 91 5.19 4.39 -18.87
CA GLU A 91 4.04 3.53 -19.15
C GLU A 91 4.41 2.04 -19.31
N VAL A 92 5.61 1.78 -19.83
CA VAL A 92 6.17 0.42 -19.95
C VAL A 92 6.35 -0.23 -18.58
N ASP A 93 6.80 0.52 -17.58
CA ASP A 93 6.99 0.02 -16.22
C ASP A 93 5.65 -0.30 -15.55
N TRP A 94 4.61 0.50 -15.82
CA TRP A 94 3.26 0.23 -15.35
C TRP A 94 2.67 -1.04 -15.96
N LYS A 95 2.92 -1.31 -17.25
CA LYS A 95 2.55 -2.58 -17.90
C LYS A 95 3.29 -3.75 -17.25
N HIS A 96 4.57 -3.58 -16.92
CA HIS A 96 5.34 -4.61 -16.21
C HIS A 96 4.77 -4.88 -14.80
N LEU A 97 4.41 -3.84 -14.03
CA LEU A 97 3.77 -3.99 -12.72
C LEU A 97 2.41 -4.69 -12.81
N SER A 98 1.61 -4.38 -13.83
CA SER A 98 0.35 -5.08 -14.09
C SER A 98 0.55 -6.57 -14.42
N GLY A 99 1.59 -6.90 -15.21
CA GLY A 99 1.98 -8.29 -15.44
C GLY A 99 2.46 -9.00 -14.16
N LEU A 100 3.17 -8.28 -13.29
CA LEU A 100 3.63 -8.79 -12.00
C LEU A 100 2.46 -9.06 -11.06
N LYS A 101 1.44 -8.20 -11.05
CA LYS A 101 0.19 -8.41 -10.32
C LYS A 101 -0.44 -9.77 -10.65
N LYS A 102 -0.59 -10.10 -11.94
CA LYS A 102 -1.18 -11.39 -12.37
C LYS A 102 -0.41 -12.60 -11.85
N LYS A 103 0.93 -12.52 -11.83
CA LYS A 103 1.78 -13.59 -11.29
C LYS A 103 1.66 -13.71 -9.76
N ILE A 104 1.55 -12.58 -9.07
CA ILE A 104 1.25 -12.57 -7.63
C ILE A 104 -0.09 -13.25 -7.38
N ASP A 105 -1.13 -12.93 -8.16
CA ASP A 105 -2.47 -13.51 -7.99
C ASP A 105 -2.45 -15.03 -8.11
N SER A 106 -1.73 -15.58 -9.10
CA SER A 106 -1.57 -17.04 -9.22
C SER A 106 -0.88 -17.67 -8.02
N LEU A 107 0.17 -17.02 -7.49
CA LEU A 107 0.88 -17.52 -6.32
C LEU A 107 0.05 -17.37 -5.04
N LEU A 108 -0.72 -16.30 -4.90
CA LEU A 108 -1.62 -16.13 -3.76
C LEU A 108 -2.67 -17.23 -3.71
N ILE A 109 -3.21 -17.66 -4.86
CA ILE A 109 -4.17 -18.77 -4.92
C ILE A 109 -3.49 -20.08 -4.50
N GLU A 110 -2.23 -20.30 -4.91
CA GLU A 110 -1.46 -21.50 -4.57
C GLU A 110 -1.12 -21.57 -3.06
N TYR A 111 -0.66 -20.48 -2.47
CA TYR A 111 -0.24 -20.44 -1.07
C TYR A 111 -1.39 -20.19 -0.09
N PHE A 112 -2.40 -19.45 -0.52
CA PHE A 112 -3.58 -19.12 0.28
C PHE A 112 -4.82 -19.57 -0.47
N PRO A 113 -5.05 -20.89 -0.60
CA PRO A 113 -6.28 -21.39 -1.15
C PRO A 113 -7.43 -20.82 -0.34
N LYS A 114 -8.39 -20.19 -1.02
CA LYS A 114 -9.62 -19.72 -0.38
C LYS A 114 -10.36 -20.97 0.09
N LYS A 115 -10.24 -21.29 1.37
CA LYS A 115 -11.11 -22.27 2.01
C LYS A 115 -12.54 -21.77 1.85
N SER A 116 -13.46 -22.67 1.49
CA SER A 116 -14.88 -22.32 1.43
C SER A 116 -15.33 -21.84 2.82
N ASN A 117 -16.31 -20.94 2.87
CA ASN A 117 -16.87 -20.50 4.15
C ASN A 117 -17.33 -21.71 4.99
N GLU A 118 -17.92 -22.74 4.36
CA GLU A 118 -18.23 -24.03 5.01
C GLU A 118 -17.01 -24.68 5.68
N GLU A 119 -15.89 -24.82 4.98
CA GLU A 119 -14.68 -25.46 5.55
C GLU A 119 -14.11 -24.65 6.72
N GLN A 120 -14.24 -23.33 6.67
CA GLN A 120 -13.86 -22.46 7.79
C GLN A 120 -14.79 -22.67 8.98
N ILE A 121 -16.11 -22.70 8.75
CA ILE A 121 -17.13 -22.95 9.77
C ILE A 121 -16.90 -24.33 10.42
N GLU A 122 -16.69 -25.37 9.62
CA GLU A 122 -16.41 -26.72 10.11
C GLU A 122 -15.11 -26.78 10.93
N SER A 123 -14.06 -26.10 10.49
CA SER A 123 -12.79 -26.07 11.23
C SER A 123 -12.91 -25.35 12.57
N GLU A 124 -13.70 -24.28 12.64
CA GLU A 124 -13.99 -23.58 13.90
C GLU A 124 -14.92 -24.42 14.78
N GLN A 125 -15.95 -25.08 14.24
CA GLN A 125 -16.81 -26.02 14.99
C GLN A 125 -15.99 -27.16 15.60
N LEU A 126 -15.05 -27.76 14.85
CA LEU A 126 -14.12 -28.77 15.34
C LEU A 126 -13.16 -28.23 16.41
N ARG A 127 -12.76 -26.97 16.30
CA ARG A 127 -11.92 -26.31 17.33
C ARG A 127 -12.71 -26.04 18.60
N HIS A 128 -13.96 -25.58 18.49
CA HIS A 128 -14.85 -25.31 19.61
C HIS A 128 -15.23 -26.60 20.36
N THR A 129 -15.53 -27.69 19.66
CA THR A 129 -15.81 -29.00 20.27
C THR A 129 -14.60 -29.58 21.01
N LYS A 130 -13.38 -29.34 20.51
CA LYS A 130 -12.13 -29.77 21.16
C LYS A 130 -11.64 -28.83 22.28
N LYS A 131 -12.26 -27.64 22.44
CA LYS A 131 -11.87 -26.66 23.46
C LYS A 131 -12.37 -27.14 24.84
N ARG A 132 -11.44 -27.50 25.74
CA ARG A 132 -11.77 -27.74 27.15
C ARG A 132 -12.36 -26.45 27.75
N PHE A 133 -13.35 -26.61 28.62
CA PHE A 133 -14.15 -25.53 29.23
C PHE A 133 -13.27 -24.35 29.69
N ASN A 134 -13.40 -23.20 29.01
CA ASN A 134 -12.76 -21.95 29.43
C ASN A 134 -13.79 -21.14 30.25
N VAL A 135 -13.64 -21.15 31.57
CA VAL A 135 -14.53 -20.48 32.53
C VAL A 135 -14.71 -18.98 32.22
N ASN A 136 -13.73 -18.36 31.56
CA ASN A 136 -13.74 -16.93 31.23
C ASN A 136 -14.63 -16.56 30.05
N GLU A 137 -14.91 -17.48 29.12
CA GLU A 137 -15.61 -17.14 27.87
C GLU A 137 -17.13 -17.39 27.90
N LYS A 138 -17.68 -17.95 29.00
CA LYS A 138 -19.12 -18.19 29.24
C LYS A 138 -19.90 -18.88 28.10
N TRP A 139 -19.24 -19.48 27.11
CA TRP A 139 -19.91 -20.24 26.06
C TRP A 139 -19.93 -21.73 26.41
N LEU A 140 -21.13 -22.31 26.39
CA LEU A 140 -21.35 -23.75 26.56
C LEU A 140 -21.06 -24.45 25.21
N PRO A 141 -20.28 -25.55 25.20
CA PRO A 141 -20.18 -26.40 24.02
C PRO A 141 -21.58 -26.94 23.67
N LEU A 142 -22.07 -26.65 22.47
CA LEU A 142 -23.32 -27.21 21.98
C LEU A 142 -23.14 -28.73 21.81
N LYS A 143 -24.02 -29.52 22.44
CA LYS A 143 -24.12 -30.96 22.28
C LYS A 143 -24.87 -31.31 21.01
#